data_AF-A0A9E3MPE6-F1
#
_entry.id   AF-A0A9E3MPE6-F1
#
_cell.length_a   1.000
_cell.length_b   1.000
_cell.length_c   1.000
_cell.angle_alpha   90.00
_cell.angle_beta   90.00
_cell.angle_gamma   90.00
#
_symmetry.space_group_name_H-M   'P 1'
#
loop_
_entity.id
_entity.type
_entity.pdbx_description
1 polymer ?
#
loop_
_entity_poly.entity_id
_entity_poly.type
_entity_poly.pdbx_seq_one_letter_code
_entity_poly.pdbx_strand_id
1 'polypeptide(L)'
;MKPSHRGPAALAAVLLLLASACTARAPEPSAVSAYGAYVGYEPADVGRLGELGAWLGGPAPRVGHVYLPGDRWSNIEGAPGYLESWASWRRADPRRMFVLDVPMLERTEADLPDSAVRTELRRGADGDYDGHFRTLARRLTALGVPDTIIVLGWEMNGTTYTHRCAPDPAAWKAYWTRIVRAMRSVPGQRFRFEFTPNRGRDAIPWPRCYPGDEVVDIVGMDA
;
A
#
# COMPACT_ATOMS: atom_id res chain seq x y z
N MET A 1 73.09 -37.80 -27.16
CA MET A 1 71.97 -38.22 -26.30
C MET A 1 71.52 -37.00 -25.49
N LYS A 2 70.24 -36.61 -25.58
CA LYS A 2 69.61 -35.69 -24.61
C LYS A 2 69.51 -36.42 -23.26
N PRO A 3 69.58 -35.69 -22.14
CA PRO A 3 68.32 -35.44 -21.45
C PRO A 3 68.14 -34.00 -20.99
N SER A 4 66.87 -33.61 -21.01
CA SER A 4 66.28 -32.37 -20.53
C SER A 4 65.99 -32.43 -19.04
N HIS A 5 66.31 -31.38 -18.29
CA HIS A 5 65.56 -31.05 -17.07
C HIS A 5 65.31 -29.55 -17.01
N ARG A 6 64.02 -29.21 -17.03
CA ARG A 6 63.45 -27.87 -16.94
C ARG A 6 63.64 -27.33 -15.52
N GLY A 7 64.02 -26.05 -15.44
CA GLY A 7 64.22 -25.31 -14.19
C GLY A 7 62.93 -25.02 -13.41
N PRO A 8 63.08 -24.46 -12.20
CA PRO A 8 61.99 -24.25 -11.26
C PRO A 8 61.06 -23.11 -11.72
N ALA A 9 59.75 -23.34 -11.63
CA ALA A 9 58.75 -22.29 -11.79
C ALA A 9 58.78 -21.39 -10.55
N ALA A 10 59.27 -20.16 -10.71
CA ALA A 10 59.15 -19.10 -9.72
C ALA A 10 57.69 -18.60 -9.68
N LEU A 11 57.06 -18.66 -8.51
CA LEU A 11 55.80 -17.98 -8.23
C LEU A 11 56.01 -16.46 -8.32
N ALA A 12 55.40 -15.79 -9.29
CA ALA A 12 55.26 -14.35 -9.31
C ALA A 12 53.91 -13.97 -8.66
N ALA A 13 53.97 -13.45 -7.44
CA ALA A 13 52.81 -12.85 -6.78
C ALA A 13 52.50 -11.49 -7.43
N VAL A 14 51.37 -11.38 -8.12
CA VAL A 14 50.85 -10.11 -8.63
C VAL A 14 49.94 -9.52 -7.54
N LEU A 15 50.47 -8.56 -6.76
CA LEU A 15 49.65 -7.66 -5.96
C LEU A 15 49.03 -6.60 -6.89
N LEU A 16 47.76 -6.76 -7.24
CA LEU A 16 46.95 -5.67 -7.78
C LEU A 16 46.43 -4.82 -6.62
N LEU A 17 47.01 -3.63 -6.47
CA LEU A 17 46.50 -2.58 -5.57
C LEU A 17 45.09 -2.16 -6.01
N LEU A 18 44.10 -2.45 -5.17
CA LEU A 18 42.78 -1.84 -5.23
C LEU A 18 42.91 -0.40 -4.70
N ALA A 19 43.13 0.55 -5.61
CA ALA A 19 42.90 1.95 -5.30
C ALA A 19 41.38 2.16 -5.15
N SER A 20 40.89 2.13 -3.90
CA SER A 20 39.55 2.59 -3.56
C SER A 20 39.41 4.05 -3.99
N ALA A 21 38.75 4.28 -5.12
CA ALA A 21 38.23 5.59 -5.45
C ALA A 21 37.15 5.93 -4.42
N CYS A 22 37.55 6.64 -3.37
CA CYS A 22 36.64 7.38 -2.50
C CYS A 22 36.12 8.58 -3.30
N THR A 23 35.24 8.33 -4.27
CA THR A 23 34.34 9.38 -4.75
C THR A 23 33.36 9.64 -3.61
N ALA A 24 33.58 10.72 -2.88
CA ALA A 24 32.58 11.26 -1.97
C ALA A 24 31.29 11.45 -2.78
N ARG A 25 30.28 10.61 -2.50
CA ARG A 25 28.96 10.72 -3.12
C ARG A 25 28.43 12.10 -2.73
N ALA A 26 28.23 12.98 -3.71
CA ALA A 26 27.56 14.24 -3.49
C ALA A 26 26.24 13.94 -2.76
N PRO A 27 25.85 14.72 -1.73
CA PRO A 27 24.58 14.51 -1.05
C PRO A 27 23.50 14.56 -2.13
N GLU A 28 22.77 13.46 -2.31
CA GLU A 28 21.61 13.47 -3.18
C GLU A 28 20.69 14.58 -2.67
N PRO A 29 20.17 15.45 -3.55
CA PRO A 29 19.18 16.44 -3.14
C PRO A 29 18.12 15.70 -2.35
N SER A 30 17.90 16.09 -1.09
CA SER A 30 16.81 15.58 -0.27
C SER A 30 15.57 15.57 -1.15
N ALA A 31 15.15 14.39 -1.61
CA ALA A 31 14.01 14.28 -2.49
C ALA A 31 12.85 14.88 -1.71
N VAL A 32 12.36 16.05 -2.14
CA VAL A 32 11.21 16.70 -1.51
C VAL A 32 10.14 15.62 -1.39
N SER A 33 9.72 15.32 -0.15
CA SER A 33 8.76 14.25 0.12
C SER A 33 7.58 14.41 -0.82
N ALA A 34 7.16 13.30 -1.43
CA ALA A 34 5.98 13.31 -2.29
C ALA A 34 4.79 13.78 -1.43
N TYR A 35 3.98 14.67 -1.98
CA TYR A 35 2.78 15.17 -1.32
C TYR A 35 1.57 14.99 -2.24
N GLY A 36 0.39 15.02 -1.63
CA GLY A 36 -0.90 14.89 -2.28
C GLY A 36 -1.99 15.50 -1.43
N ALA A 37 -3.22 15.39 -1.92
CA ALA A 37 -4.43 15.70 -1.19
C ALA A 37 -5.55 14.81 -1.71
N TYR A 38 -6.50 14.49 -0.84
CA TYR A 38 -7.82 14.05 -1.29
C TYR A 38 -8.54 15.24 -1.92
N VAL A 39 -8.84 15.15 -3.21
CA VAL A 39 -9.49 16.23 -3.98
C VAL A 39 -10.89 15.84 -4.49
N GLY A 40 -11.42 14.73 -3.99
CA GLY A 40 -12.57 14.00 -4.53
C GLY A 40 -12.13 12.73 -5.23
N TYR A 41 -13.09 11.91 -5.64
CA TYR A 41 -12.83 10.64 -6.34
C TYR A 41 -13.33 10.64 -7.79
N GLU A 42 -14.15 11.58 -8.23
CA GLU A 42 -14.73 11.57 -9.57
C GLU A 42 -13.67 11.85 -10.66
N PRO A 43 -13.90 11.43 -11.93
CA PRO A 43 -12.97 11.71 -13.03
C PRO A 43 -12.57 13.19 -13.16
N ALA A 44 -13.50 14.11 -12.87
CA ALA A 44 -13.24 15.55 -12.93
C ALA A 44 -12.32 16.04 -11.80
N ASP A 45 -12.26 15.33 -10.67
CA ASP A 45 -11.49 15.74 -9.49
C ASP A 45 -9.99 15.58 -9.69
N VAL A 46 -9.55 14.68 -10.59
CA VAL A 46 -8.13 14.44 -10.91
C VAL A 46 -7.39 15.72 -11.30
N GLY A 47 -8.06 16.64 -12.00
CA GLY A 47 -7.49 17.92 -12.43
C GLY A 47 -7.11 18.83 -11.26
N ARG A 48 -7.82 18.73 -10.12
CA ARG A 48 -7.63 19.58 -8.95
C ARG A 48 -6.28 19.39 -8.26
N LEU A 49 -5.61 18.25 -8.47
CA LEU A 49 -4.21 18.09 -8.02
C LEU A 49 -3.27 19.06 -8.74
N GLY A 50 -3.47 19.28 -10.04
CA GLY A 50 -2.71 20.29 -10.78
C GLY A 50 -2.95 21.70 -10.26
N GLU A 51 -4.22 22.02 -10.00
CA GLU A 51 -4.64 23.31 -9.42
C GLU A 51 -4.05 23.54 -8.02
N LEU A 52 -4.03 22.51 -7.18
CA LEU A 52 -3.39 22.55 -5.85
C LEU A 52 -1.89 22.86 -5.97
N GLY A 53 -1.19 22.19 -6.88
CA GLY A 53 0.24 22.45 -7.12
C GLY A 53 0.52 23.89 -7.55
N ALA A 54 -0.28 24.39 -8.50
CA ALA A 54 -0.19 25.77 -8.97
C ALA A 54 -0.48 26.77 -7.85
N TRP A 55 -1.50 26.52 -7.03
CA TRP A 55 -1.85 27.36 -5.89
C TRP A 55 -0.75 27.43 -4.83
N LEU A 56 -0.09 26.31 -4.53
CA LEU A 56 1.04 26.25 -3.59
C LEU A 56 2.32 26.90 -4.12
N GLY A 57 2.38 27.27 -5.41
CA GLY A 57 3.59 27.79 -6.06
C GLY A 57 4.73 26.78 -6.14
N GLY A 58 4.42 25.47 -6.02
CA GLY A 58 5.38 24.37 -5.94
C GLY A 58 5.29 23.39 -7.11
N PRO A 59 6.11 22.31 -7.12
CA PRO A 59 5.98 21.24 -8.10
C PRO A 59 4.62 20.55 -7.95
N ALA A 60 4.03 20.05 -9.05
CA ALA A 60 2.75 19.37 -8.98
C ALA A 60 2.74 18.19 -7.98
N PRO A 61 1.62 17.95 -7.25
CA PRO A 61 1.49 16.81 -6.35
C PRO A 61 1.78 15.50 -7.06
N ARG A 62 2.41 14.58 -6.31
CA ARG A 62 2.80 13.26 -6.81
C ARG A 62 2.00 12.13 -6.18
N VAL A 63 1.18 12.41 -5.17
CA VAL A 63 0.31 11.43 -4.53
C VAL A 63 -1.14 11.73 -4.90
N GLY A 64 -1.79 10.77 -5.55
CA GLY A 64 -3.25 10.76 -5.73
C GLY A 64 -3.85 9.83 -4.70
N HIS A 65 -4.62 10.38 -3.78
CA HIS A 65 -5.22 9.66 -2.64
C HIS A 65 -6.74 9.72 -2.76
N VAL A 66 -7.38 8.55 -2.83
CA VAL A 66 -8.84 8.39 -2.91
C VAL A 66 -9.31 7.18 -2.12
N TYR A 67 -10.61 7.07 -1.88
CA TYR A 67 -11.21 5.92 -1.19
C TYR A 67 -12.25 5.21 -2.07
N LEU A 68 -12.54 3.95 -1.74
CA LEU A 68 -13.67 3.19 -2.28
C LEU A 68 -14.92 3.34 -1.38
N PRO A 69 -16.12 3.58 -1.94
CA PRO A 69 -17.36 3.46 -1.19
C PRO A 69 -17.50 2.06 -0.61
N GLY A 70 -17.82 2.00 0.68
CA GLY A 70 -18.00 0.74 1.42
C GLY A 70 -19.46 0.41 1.70
N ASP A 71 -20.42 0.97 0.97
CA ASP A 71 -21.86 0.70 1.15
C ASP A 71 -22.24 -0.73 0.71
N ARG A 72 -21.57 -1.26 -0.32
CA ARG A 72 -21.79 -2.61 -0.86
C ARG A 72 -20.50 -3.22 -1.41
N TRP A 73 -20.42 -4.54 -1.44
CA TRP A 73 -19.23 -5.25 -1.94
C TRP A 73 -18.78 -4.85 -3.35
N SER A 74 -19.71 -4.67 -4.29
CA SER A 74 -19.34 -4.30 -5.66
C SER A 74 -18.59 -2.96 -5.73
N ASN A 75 -18.82 -2.05 -4.80
CA ASN A 75 -18.08 -0.79 -4.74
C ASN A 75 -16.66 -0.99 -4.20
N ILE A 76 -16.48 -1.85 -3.21
CA ILE A 76 -15.16 -2.27 -2.69
C ILE A 76 -14.37 -3.06 -3.75
N GLU A 77 -15.05 -3.78 -4.65
CA GLU A 77 -14.44 -4.42 -5.81
C GLU A 77 -13.98 -3.43 -6.90
N GLY A 78 -14.26 -2.13 -6.72
CA GLY A 78 -13.91 -1.06 -7.64
C GLY A 78 -14.88 -0.92 -8.81
N ALA A 79 -16.16 -1.32 -8.68
CA ALA A 79 -17.16 -1.10 -9.72
C ALA A 79 -17.33 0.38 -10.15
N PRO A 80 -17.25 1.38 -9.25
CA PRO A 80 -17.26 2.78 -9.64
C PRO A 80 -16.16 3.08 -10.68
N GLY A 81 -16.55 3.71 -11.79
CA GLY A 81 -15.70 3.93 -12.97
C GLY A 81 -14.63 5.02 -12.83
N TYR A 82 -14.33 5.46 -11.61
CA TYR A 82 -13.32 6.51 -11.39
C TYR A 82 -11.90 5.96 -11.27
N LEU A 83 -11.73 4.67 -10.94
CA LEU A 83 -10.40 4.06 -10.85
C LEU A 83 -9.63 4.16 -12.17
N GLU A 84 -10.32 4.16 -13.30
CA GLU A 84 -9.78 4.35 -14.64
C GLU A 84 -9.08 5.71 -14.78
N SER A 85 -9.69 6.78 -14.28
CA SER A 85 -9.14 8.14 -14.35
C SER A 85 -7.94 8.31 -13.45
N TRP A 86 -8.01 7.79 -12.22
CA TRP A 86 -6.88 7.79 -11.29
C TRP A 86 -5.72 6.92 -11.77
N ALA A 87 -6.03 5.76 -12.35
CA ALA A 87 -5.03 4.91 -12.96
C ALA A 87 -4.35 5.60 -14.15
N SER A 88 -5.12 6.26 -15.01
CA SER A 88 -4.59 7.08 -16.11
C SER A 88 -3.64 8.17 -15.59
N TRP A 89 -4.05 8.88 -14.54
CA TRP A 89 -3.23 9.90 -13.90
C TRP A 89 -1.91 9.34 -13.35
N ARG A 90 -1.92 8.20 -12.66
CA ARG A 90 -0.69 7.57 -12.14
C ARG A 90 0.19 7.00 -13.25
N ARG A 91 -0.38 6.51 -14.36
CA ARG A 91 0.41 5.98 -15.49
C ARG A 91 1.09 7.08 -16.30
N ALA A 92 0.56 8.31 -16.27
CA ALA A 92 1.13 9.43 -17.03
C ALA A 92 2.50 9.91 -16.51
N ASP A 93 2.89 9.57 -15.27
CA ASP A 93 4.23 9.87 -14.74
C ASP A 93 4.65 8.77 -13.75
N PRO A 94 5.76 8.04 -14.00
CA PRO A 94 6.21 6.96 -13.12
C PRO A 94 6.62 7.41 -11.71
N ARG A 95 6.79 8.72 -11.48
CA ARG A 95 7.08 9.30 -10.15
C ARG A 95 5.82 9.51 -9.32
N ARG A 96 4.62 9.33 -9.91
CA ARG A 96 3.34 9.44 -9.21
C ARG A 96 3.03 8.16 -8.45
N MET A 97 2.35 8.33 -7.33
CA MET A 97 1.89 7.28 -6.44
C MET A 97 0.37 7.32 -6.40
N PHE A 98 -0.24 6.15 -6.51
CA PHE A 98 -1.68 5.98 -6.29
C PHE A 98 -1.89 5.33 -4.93
N VAL A 99 -2.63 6.02 -4.06
CA VAL A 99 -3.00 5.59 -2.71
C VAL A 99 -4.51 5.41 -2.70
N LEU A 100 -4.96 4.23 -2.31
CA LEU A 100 -6.36 3.82 -2.36
C LEU A 100 -6.80 3.27 -1.01
N ASP A 101 -7.80 3.91 -0.42
CA ASP A 101 -8.39 3.47 0.83
C ASP A 101 -9.48 2.45 0.54
N VAL A 102 -9.39 1.31 1.21
CA VAL A 102 -10.20 0.13 0.94
C VAL A 102 -10.88 -0.33 2.23
N PRO A 103 -12.21 -0.21 2.34
CA PRO A 103 -12.94 -0.79 3.47
C PRO A 103 -12.73 -2.30 3.53
N MET A 104 -12.62 -2.86 4.74
CA MET A 104 -12.55 -4.33 4.88
C MET A 104 -13.94 -4.97 4.84
N LEU A 105 -15.01 -4.21 5.03
CA LEU A 105 -16.38 -4.72 5.07
C LEU A 105 -17.31 -3.75 4.34
N GLU A 106 -18.33 -4.30 3.68
CA GLU A 106 -19.46 -3.48 3.20
C GLU A 106 -20.33 -2.98 4.36
N ARG A 107 -21.30 -2.10 4.07
CA ARG A 107 -22.07 -1.36 5.07
C ARG A 107 -21.13 -0.64 6.05
N THR A 108 -20.06 -0.06 5.52
CA THR A 108 -18.94 0.46 6.32
C THR A 108 -19.36 1.51 7.35
N GLU A 109 -20.34 2.34 7.04
CA GLU A 109 -20.87 3.41 7.92
C GLU A 109 -22.33 3.15 8.33
N ALA A 110 -22.77 1.89 8.37
CA ALA A 110 -24.16 1.55 8.70
C ALA A 110 -24.45 1.43 10.21
N ASP A 111 -23.54 1.91 11.06
CA ASP A 111 -23.66 1.87 12.53
C ASP A 111 -24.02 0.49 13.10
N LEU A 112 -23.37 -0.55 12.59
CA LEU A 112 -23.67 -1.92 13.02
C LEU A 112 -23.29 -2.16 14.50
N PRO A 113 -24.10 -2.92 15.26
CA PRO A 113 -23.77 -3.27 16.64
C PRO A 113 -22.57 -4.22 16.70
N ASP A 114 -21.85 -4.20 17.82
CA ASP A 114 -20.64 -5.02 18.02
C ASP A 114 -20.87 -6.53 17.80
N SER A 115 -22.05 -7.06 18.10
CA SER A 115 -22.37 -8.46 17.83
C SER A 115 -22.37 -8.80 16.34
N ALA A 116 -22.87 -7.88 15.50
CA ALA A 116 -22.84 -8.00 14.05
C ALA A 116 -21.40 -7.85 13.53
N VAL A 117 -20.68 -6.81 13.97
CA VAL A 117 -19.27 -6.61 13.56
C VAL A 117 -18.39 -7.79 13.92
N ARG A 118 -18.52 -8.34 15.14
CA ARG A 118 -17.80 -9.56 15.55
C ARG A 118 -18.06 -10.73 14.59
N THR A 119 -19.30 -10.91 14.18
CA THR A 119 -19.69 -11.98 13.26
C THR A 119 -19.04 -11.78 11.89
N GLU A 120 -19.09 -10.56 11.36
CA GLU A 120 -18.50 -10.22 10.07
C GLU A 120 -16.97 -10.35 10.06
N LEU A 121 -16.29 -9.89 11.12
CA LEU A 121 -14.83 -10.06 11.26
C LEU A 121 -14.42 -11.54 11.28
N ARG A 122 -15.22 -12.41 11.91
CA ARG A 122 -14.96 -13.86 11.95
C ARG A 122 -15.16 -14.51 10.59
N ARG A 123 -16.24 -14.18 9.89
CA ARG A 123 -16.45 -14.61 8.49
C ARG A 123 -15.29 -14.20 7.58
N GLY A 124 -14.84 -12.95 7.74
CA GLY A 124 -13.65 -12.46 7.06
C GLY A 124 -12.38 -13.26 7.39
N ALA A 125 -12.14 -13.55 8.68
CA ALA A 125 -11.01 -14.38 9.11
C ALA A 125 -11.09 -15.82 8.55
N ASP A 126 -12.30 -16.36 8.40
CA ASP A 126 -12.58 -17.66 7.80
C ASP A 126 -12.48 -17.66 6.27
N GLY A 127 -12.38 -16.49 5.65
CA GLY A 127 -12.07 -16.29 4.23
C GLY A 127 -13.28 -16.05 3.33
N ASP A 128 -14.47 -15.85 3.90
CA ASP A 128 -15.71 -15.70 3.16
C ASP A 128 -15.65 -14.54 2.14
N TYR A 129 -14.82 -13.52 2.43
CA TYR A 129 -14.71 -12.29 1.64
C TYR A 129 -13.44 -12.20 0.78
N ASP A 130 -12.57 -13.23 0.79
CA ASP A 130 -11.31 -13.24 0.03
C ASP A 130 -11.51 -12.99 -1.48
N GLY A 131 -12.68 -13.37 -2.01
CA GLY A 131 -13.05 -13.19 -3.41
C GLY A 131 -13.12 -11.73 -3.84
N HIS A 132 -13.68 -10.85 -2.99
CA HIS A 132 -13.87 -9.43 -3.28
C HIS A 132 -12.52 -8.72 -3.45
N PHE A 133 -11.57 -8.98 -2.55
CA PHE A 133 -10.25 -8.38 -2.60
C PHE A 133 -9.40 -8.94 -3.75
N ARG A 134 -9.57 -10.22 -4.11
CA ARG A 134 -9.00 -10.78 -5.35
C ARG A 134 -9.56 -10.08 -6.59
N THR A 135 -10.84 -9.73 -6.59
CA THR A 135 -11.46 -8.96 -7.69
C THR A 135 -10.87 -7.56 -7.81
N LEU A 136 -10.78 -6.81 -6.70
CA LEU A 136 -10.14 -5.50 -6.69
C LEU A 136 -8.69 -5.56 -7.17
N ALA A 137 -7.89 -6.50 -6.66
CA ALA A 137 -6.49 -6.69 -7.04
C ALA A 137 -6.31 -6.98 -8.54
N ARG A 138 -7.16 -7.84 -9.12
CA ARG A 138 -7.18 -8.09 -10.57
C ARG A 138 -7.52 -6.81 -11.35
N ARG A 139 -8.50 -6.04 -10.88
CA ARG A 139 -8.90 -4.78 -11.53
C ARG A 139 -7.75 -3.77 -11.55
N LEU A 140 -7.13 -3.50 -10.40
CA LEU A 140 -5.99 -2.57 -10.30
C LEU A 140 -4.82 -3.00 -11.19
N THR A 141 -4.52 -4.30 -11.24
CA THR A 141 -3.47 -4.85 -12.12
C THR A 141 -3.84 -4.66 -13.60
N ALA A 142 -5.09 -4.96 -13.99
CA ALA A 142 -5.58 -4.78 -15.36
C ALA A 142 -5.59 -3.30 -15.79
N LEU A 143 -5.82 -2.39 -14.85
CA LEU A 143 -5.70 -0.95 -15.06
C LEU A 143 -4.23 -0.46 -15.14
N GLY A 144 -3.23 -1.34 -15.06
CA GLY A 144 -1.82 -0.97 -15.17
C GLY A 144 -1.32 -0.15 -13.98
N VAL A 145 -1.96 -0.28 -12.81
CA VAL A 145 -1.50 0.29 -11.54
C VAL A 145 -1.24 -0.83 -10.51
N PRO A 146 -0.33 -1.76 -10.81
CA PRO A 146 -0.07 -2.90 -9.93
C PRO A 146 0.67 -2.50 -8.64
N ASP A 147 1.16 -1.27 -8.54
CA ASP A 147 1.96 -0.75 -7.43
C ASP A 147 1.19 0.23 -6.52
N THR A 148 -0.15 0.19 -6.58
CA THR A 148 -1.03 0.96 -5.69
C THR A 148 -0.70 0.68 -4.22
N ILE A 149 -0.65 1.75 -3.42
CA ILE A 149 -0.64 1.65 -1.96
C ILE A 149 -2.08 1.47 -1.50
N ILE A 150 -2.35 0.40 -0.77
CA ILE A 150 -3.67 0.05 -0.26
C ILE A 150 -3.71 0.46 1.21
N VAL A 151 -4.48 1.50 1.53
CA VAL A 151 -4.82 1.87 2.92
C VAL A 151 -6.02 1.02 3.31
N LEU A 152 -5.76 -0.18 3.80
CA LEU A 152 -6.81 -1.13 4.14
C LEU A 152 -7.43 -0.71 5.49
N GLY A 153 -8.75 -0.82 5.65
CA GLY A 153 -9.43 -0.70 6.96
C GLY A 153 -8.91 0.40 7.90
N TRP A 154 -8.77 1.63 7.40
CA TRP A 154 -8.25 2.80 8.15
C TRP A 154 -9.06 3.07 9.42
N GLU A 155 -8.45 3.77 10.37
CA GLU A 155 -9.06 4.22 11.64
C GLU A 155 -9.75 3.10 12.45
N MET A 156 -9.22 1.89 12.34
CA MET A 156 -9.78 0.71 13.01
C MET A 156 -9.84 0.82 14.54
N ASN A 157 -9.04 1.72 15.13
CA ASN A 157 -8.98 2.02 16.55
C ASN A 157 -10.16 2.89 17.06
N GLY A 158 -11.03 3.37 16.16
CA GLY A 158 -12.27 4.08 16.48
C GLY A 158 -13.50 3.18 16.56
N THR A 159 -14.69 3.79 16.45
CA THR A 159 -16.00 3.10 16.51
C THR A 159 -16.85 3.28 15.24
N THR A 160 -16.45 4.20 14.35
CA THR A 160 -17.24 4.63 13.19
C THR A 160 -17.48 3.50 12.20
N TYR A 161 -16.42 2.84 11.77
CA TYR A 161 -16.50 1.90 10.66
C TYR A 161 -16.90 0.51 11.12
N THR A 162 -17.61 -0.22 10.26
CA THR A 162 -17.93 -1.64 10.45
C THR A 162 -16.66 -2.50 10.47
N HIS A 163 -15.56 -2.06 9.87
CA HIS A 163 -14.25 -2.73 9.96
C HIS A 163 -13.42 -2.37 11.21
N ARG A 164 -13.99 -1.68 12.19
CA ARG A 164 -13.30 -1.39 13.46
C ARG A 164 -12.75 -2.66 14.12
N CYS A 165 -11.62 -2.50 14.80
CA CYS A 165 -10.84 -3.61 15.36
C CYS A 165 -11.46 -4.20 16.63
N ALA A 166 -11.95 -3.34 17.53
CA ALA A 166 -12.88 -3.79 18.55
C ALA A 166 -14.23 -4.05 17.86
N PRO A 167 -14.86 -5.23 18.04
CA PRO A 167 -14.85 -5.94 19.32
C PRO A 167 -14.09 -7.27 19.29
N ASP A 168 -13.42 -7.63 18.18
CA ASP A 168 -12.67 -8.89 18.03
C ASP A 168 -11.30 -8.66 17.36
N PRO A 169 -10.30 -8.15 18.10
CA PRO A 169 -8.99 -7.84 17.53
C PRO A 169 -8.26 -9.07 16.95
N ALA A 170 -8.56 -10.26 17.46
CA ALA A 170 -7.98 -11.50 16.93
C ALA A 170 -8.55 -11.79 15.53
N ALA A 171 -9.87 -11.76 15.38
CA ALA A 171 -10.51 -11.92 14.08
C ALA A 171 -10.14 -10.80 13.11
N TRP A 172 -10.04 -9.54 13.58
CA TRP A 172 -9.59 -8.41 12.77
C TRP A 172 -8.21 -8.65 12.16
N LYS A 173 -7.22 -9.08 12.97
CA LYS A 173 -5.85 -9.34 12.49
C LYS A 173 -5.79 -10.50 11.50
N ALA A 174 -6.54 -11.57 11.79
CA ALA A 174 -6.66 -12.71 10.89
C ALA A 174 -7.30 -12.31 9.56
N TYR A 175 -8.34 -11.49 9.59
CA TYR A 175 -9.01 -10.99 8.40
C TYR A 175 -8.13 -10.04 7.58
N TRP A 176 -7.43 -9.10 8.22
CA TRP A 176 -6.45 -8.26 7.54
C TRP A 176 -5.40 -9.10 6.79
N THR A 177 -4.83 -10.09 7.49
CA THR A 177 -3.85 -11.02 6.92
C THR A 177 -4.41 -11.78 5.72
N ARG A 178 -5.67 -12.23 5.79
CA ARG A 178 -6.39 -12.89 4.69
C ARG A 178 -6.50 -11.99 3.46
N ILE A 179 -6.96 -10.75 3.65
CA ILE A 179 -7.11 -9.77 2.57
C ILE A 179 -5.77 -9.54 1.86
N VAL A 180 -4.71 -9.25 2.63
CA VAL A 180 -3.36 -9.01 2.09
C VAL A 180 -2.88 -10.21 1.28
N ARG A 181 -3.04 -11.43 1.79
CA ARG A 181 -2.66 -12.67 1.08
C ARG A 181 -3.50 -12.89 -0.18
N ALA A 182 -4.81 -12.63 -0.11
CA ALA A 182 -5.72 -12.75 -1.24
C ALA A 182 -5.33 -11.80 -2.37
N MET A 183 -5.03 -10.53 -2.05
CA MET A 183 -4.57 -9.55 -3.04
C MET A 183 -3.18 -9.90 -3.58
N ARG A 184 -2.23 -10.30 -2.71
CA ARG A 184 -0.88 -10.72 -3.11
C ARG A 184 -0.86 -11.98 -3.99
N SER A 185 -1.92 -12.79 -3.97
CA SER A 185 -2.07 -13.97 -4.84
C SER A 185 -2.30 -13.63 -6.33
N VAL A 186 -2.65 -12.39 -6.65
CA VAL A 186 -2.92 -11.96 -8.02
C VAL A 186 -1.60 -11.75 -8.78
N PRO A 187 -1.37 -12.42 -9.93
CA PRO A 187 -0.14 -12.26 -10.70
C PRO A 187 0.10 -10.82 -11.17
N GLY A 188 1.35 -10.37 -11.10
CA GLY A 188 1.77 -9.05 -11.58
C GLY A 188 1.58 -7.91 -10.56
N GLN A 189 0.89 -8.17 -9.44
CA GLN A 189 0.72 -7.20 -8.37
C GLN A 189 2.06 -6.87 -7.67
N ARG A 190 2.19 -5.63 -7.22
CA ARG A 190 3.29 -5.08 -6.41
C ARG A 190 2.74 -4.09 -5.37
N PHE A 191 1.54 -4.37 -4.84
CA PHE A 191 0.88 -3.52 -3.87
C PHE A 191 1.69 -3.43 -2.58
N ARG A 192 1.58 -2.28 -1.93
CA ARG A 192 2.02 -2.07 -0.55
C ARG A 192 0.80 -1.84 0.31
N PHE A 193 0.79 -2.39 1.52
CA PHE A 193 -0.32 -2.30 2.46
C PHE A 193 0.04 -1.34 3.59
N GLU A 194 -0.78 -0.31 3.74
CA GLU A 194 -0.64 0.71 4.77
C GLU A 194 -1.60 0.42 5.92
N PHE A 195 -1.06 0.33 7.14
CA PHE A 195 -1.82 0.24 8.37
C PHE A 195 -1.96 1.64 8.98
N THR A 196 -3.16 2.20 8.97
CA THR A 196 -3.41 3.61 9.31
C THR A 196 -4.43 3.73 10.45
N PRO A 197 -3.97 3.91 11.71
CA PRO A 197 -4.84 4.28 12.81
C PRO A 197 -5.21 5.77 12.77
N ASN A 198 -6.31 6.14 13.43
CA ASN A 198 -6.65 7.53 13.73
C ASN A 198 -5.81 8.06 14.89
N ARG A 199 -5.40 9.32 14.84
CA ARG A 199 -4.79 10.06 15.96
C ARG A 199 -5.89 10.57 16.88
N GLY A 200 -5.90 10.09 18.13
CA GLY A 200 -6.78 10.67 19.13
C GLY A 200 -7.01 9.75 20.32
N ARG A 201 -8.19 9.87 20.92
CA ARG A 201 -8.62 8.94 21.97
C ARG A 201 -9.11 7.66 21.32
N ASP A 202 -8.30 6.62 21.45
CA ASP A 202 -8.62 5.28 20.99
C ASP A 202 -9.83 4.67 21.74
N ALA A 203 -10.72 4.01 20.99
CA ALA A 203 -11.66 3.04 21.56
C ALA A 203 -10.92 1.73 21.94
N ILE A 204 -9.89 1.39 21.17
CA ILE A 204 -8.92 0.34 21.46
C ILE A 204 -7.52 0.80 21.05
N PRO A 205 -6.48 0.65 21.92
CA PRO A 205 -5.11 1.01 21.56
C PRO A 205 -4.71 0.37 20.23
N TRP A 206 -4.43 1.16 19.20
CA TRP A 206 -4.14 0.64 17.85
C TRP A 206 -3.06 -0.44 17.81
N PRO A 207 -2.02 -0.48 18.70
CA PRO A 207 -1.05 -1.56 18.67
C PRO A 207 -1.65 -2.94 18.95
N ARG A 208 -2.82 -3.02 19.60
CA ARG A 208 -3.55 -4.29 19.79
C ARG A 208 -4.15 -4.84 18.49
N CYS A 209 -4.33 -3.96 17.52
CA CYS A 209 -4.86 -4.25 16.20
C CYS A 209 -3.76 -4.53 15.19
N TYR A 210 -2.50 -4.20 15.46
CA TYR A 210 -1.41 -4.39 14.51
C TYR A 210 -1.28 -5.87 14.08
N PRO A 211 -1.40 -6.19 12.77
CA PRO A 211 -1.46 -7.57 12.28
C PRO A 211 -0.07 -8.21 12.09
N GLY A 212 1.00 -7.42 12.18
CA GLY A 212 2.40 -7.87 12.12
C GLY A 212 3.12 -7.48 10.82
N ASP A 213 4.44 -7.41 10.91
CA ASP A 213 5.36 -6.90 9.88
C ASP A 213 5.27 -7.68 8.55
N GLU A 214 4.85 -8.95 8.57
CA GLU A 214 4.75 -9.77 7.35
C GLU A 214 3.69 -9.25 6.36
N VAL A 215 2.68 -8.53 6.85
CA VAL A 215 1.51 -8.08 6.07
C VAL A 215 1.30 -6.57 6.10
N VAL A 216 2.26 -5.83 6.65
CA VAL A 216 2.24 -4.36 6.68
C VAL A 216 3.53 -3.85 6.06
N ASP A 217 3.40 -3.04 5.01
CA ASP A 217 4.53 -2.42 4.30
C ASP A 217 4.78 -0.99 4.79
N ILE A 218 3.74 -0.30 5.26
CA ILE A 218 3.76 1.10 5.70
C ILE A 218 2.90 1.25 6.96
N VAL A 219 3.38 2.01 7.95
CA VAL A 219 2.55 2.46 9.08
C VAL A 219 2.22 3.94 8.84
N GLY A 220 0.93 4.22 8.66
CA GLY A 220 0.37 5.56 8.49
C GLY A 220 -0.20 6.13 9.78
N MET A 221 -0.87 7.28 9.68
CA MET A 221 -1.67 7.89 10.74
C MET A 221 -2.61 8.92 10.12
N ASP A 222 -3.91 8.84 10.41
CA ASP A 222 -4.85 9.94 10.12
C ASP A 222 -4.82 10.94 11.28
N ALA A 223 -4.55 12.22 11.01
CA ALA A 223 -4.20 13.21 12.04
C ALA A 223 -4.71 14.62 11.75
#